data_AF-A0A950G847-F1
#
_entry.id   AF-A0A950G847-F1
#
_cell.length_a   1.000
_cell.length_b   1.000
_cell.length_c   1.000
_cell.angle_alpha   90.00
_cell.angle_beta   90.00
_cell.angle_gamma   90.00
#
_symmetry.space_group_name_H-M   'P 1'
#
loop_
_entity.id
_entity.type
_entity.pdbx_description
1 polymer ?
#
loop_
_entity_poly.entity_id
_entity_poly.type
_entity_poly.pdbx_seq_one_letter_code
_entity_poly.pdbx_strand_id
1 'polypeptide(L)'
;IGRCMQRHRHLEFIRFLNTVERQVAAGRPIHVVLDNYATHKHPKVLAWLARHPRWTFHFTPTSASWLNAVENFFSKMTRQRIRRGVFRSIADLQAAINAYLAEHNASPKPFVWTKSAPAILAKLDRCPVSSV
;
A
#
# COMPACT_ATOMS: atom_id res chain seq x y z
N ILE A 1 -4.37 -8.83 3.49
CA ILE A 1 -3.32 -8.73 4.54
C ILE A 1 -3.39 -7.34 5.17
N GLY A 2 -3.36 -7.21 6.50
CA GLY A 2 -3.30 -5.92 7.19
C GLY A 2 -2.88 -6.07 8.65
N ARG A 3 -2.39 -4.99 9.28
CA ARG A 3 -2.04 -4.96 10.71
C ARG A 3 -2.32 -3.59 11.31
N CYS A 4 -3.00 -3.56 12.46
CA CYS A 4 -3.05 -2.39 13.33
C CYS A 4 -1.86 -2.42 14.30
N MET A 5 -1.17 -1.30 14.48
CA MET A 5 -0.06 -1.17 15.44
C MET A 5 -0.20 0.14 16.21
N GLN A 6 0.30 0.18 17.44
CA GLN A 6 0.20 1.36 18.30
C GLN A 6 1.00 2.56 17.81
N ARG A 7 2.07 2.33 17.04
CA ARG A 7 2.94 3.37 16.51
C ARG A 7 3.12 3.19 15.00
N HIS A 8 3.47 4.27 14.33
CA HIS A 8 3.71 4.30 12.90
C HIS A 8 5.16 4.72 12.62
N ARG A 9 6.10 3.80 12.78
CA ARG A 9 7.55 4.04 12.55
C ARG A 9 8.15 2.90 11.73
N HIS A 10 9.43 3.03 11.41
CA HIS A 10 10.18 2.05 10.61
C HIS A 10 10.19 0.63 11.22
N LEU A 11 10.17 0.50 12.55
CA LEU A 11 10.11 -0.81 13.21
C LEU A 11 8.78 -1.52 12.91
N GLU A 12 7.68 -0.79 13.02
CA GLU A 12 6.35 -1.30 12.71
C GLU A 12 6.20 -1.61 11.21
N PHE A 13 6.78 -0.77 10.35
CA PHE A 13 6.83 -1.04 8.91
C PHE A 13 7.60 -2.33 8.59
N ILE A 14 8.82 -2.52 9.13
CA ILE A 14 9.59 -3.77 8.93
C ILE A 14 8.82 -5.00 9.45
N ARG A 15 8.14 -4.89 10.60
CA ARG A 15 7.29 -5.98 11.11
C ARG A 15 6.16 -6.33 10.14
N PHE A 16 5.60 -5.33 9.47
CA PHE A 16 4.59 -5.55 8.44
C PHE A 16 5.18 -6.20 7.19
N LEU A 17 6.32 -5.73 6.68
CA LEU A 17 7.02 -6.34 5.55
C LEU A 17 7.35 -7.83 5.81
N ASN A 18 7.87 -8.14 7.01
CA ASN A 18 8.12 -9.52 7.43
C ASN A 18 6.83 -10.38 7.46
N THR A 19 5.67 -9.78 7.70
CA THR A 19 4.39 -10.50 7.67
C THR A 19 3.99 -10.83 6.25
N VAL A 20 4.15 -9.88 5.33
CA VAL A 20 3.90 -10.10 3.90
C VAL A 20 4.86 -11.14 3.34
N GLU A 21 6.16 -11.08 3.68
CA GLU A 21 7.16 -12.05 3.21
C GLU A 21 6.77 -13.49 3.58
N ARG A 22 6.24 -13.71 4.79
CA ARG A 22 5.78 -15.03 5.22
C ARG A 22 4.48 -15.50 4.54
N GLN A 23 3.66 -14.58 4.04
CA GLN A 23 2.34 -14.89 3.47
C GLN A 23 2.37 -15.02 1.95
N VAL A 24 3.34 -14.41 1.27
CA VAL A 24 3.52 -14.55 -0.16
C VAL A 24 4.36 -15.80 -0.45
N ALA A 25 3.82 -16.71 -1.27
CA ALA A 25 4.51 -17.93 -1.69
C ALA A 25 5.95 -17.64 -2.16
N ALA A 26 6.89 -18.49 -1.75
CA ALA A 26 8.31 -18.34 -2.08
C ALA A 26 8.58 -18.30 -3.60
N GLY A 27 9.68 -17.67 -4.01
CA GLY A 27 10.09 -17.53 -5.42
C GLY A 27 9.37 -16.46 -6.26
N ARG A 28 8.18 -15.98 -5.88
CA ARG A 28 7.46 -14.88 -6.55
C ARG A 28 8.02 -13.46 -6.28
N PRO A 29 8.31 -12.62 -7.29
CA PRO A 29 8.67 -11.22 -7.08
C PRO A 29 7.56 -10.44 -6.36
N ILE A 30 7.95 -9.53 -5.47
CA ILE A 30 7.05 -8.67 -4.68
C ILE A 30 7.34 -7.22 -5.06
N HIS A 31 6.41 -6.62 -5.80
CA HIS A 31 6.46 -5.21 -6.14
C HIS A 31 5.52 -4.43 -5.22
N VAL A 32 6.07 -3.43 -4.54
CA VAL A 32 5.32 -2.59 -3.60
C VAL A 32 5.28 -1.18 -4.13
N VAL A 33 4.08 -0.64 -4.32
CA VAL A 33 3.88 0.77 -4.62
C VAL A 33 3.69 1.52 -3.30
N LEU A 34 4.52 2.52 -3.04
CA LEU A 34 4.59 3.25 -1.78
C LEU A 34 4.51 4.76 -2.04
N ASP A 35 3.97 5.50 -1.07
CA ASP A 35 4.14 6.95 -1.04
C ASP A 35 5.56 7.35 -0.60
N ASN A 36 5.85 8.65 -0.65
CA ASN A 36 7.15 9.21 -0.28
C ASN A 36 7.39 9.36 1.23
N TYR A 37 6.64 8.66 2.08
CA TYR A 37 6.79 8.79 3.52
C TYR A 37 8.21 8.42 4.00
N ALA A 38 8.79 9.27 4.86
CA ALA A 38 10.20 9.18 5.28
C ALA A 38 10.55 7.81 5.91
N THR A 39 9.59 7.18 6.57
CA THR A 39 9.76 5.83 7.15
C THR A 39 10.17 4.80 6.11
N HIS A 40 9.68 4.89 4.86
CA HIS A 40 10.01 3.95 3.79
C HIS A 40 11.48 4.06 3.34
N LYS A 41 12.11 5.22 3.57
CA LYS A 41 13.51 5.51 3.19
C LYS A 41 14.47 5.42 4.37
N HIS A 42 13.98 5.00 5.55
CA HIS A 42 14.80 4.88 6.74
C HIS A 42 15.95 3.86 6.53
N PRO A 43 17.18 4.10 7.01
CA PRO A 43 18.33 3.22 6.75
C PRO A 43 18.07 1.74 7.08
N LYS A 44 17.38 1.45 8.20
CA LYS A 44 16.99 0.08 8.57
C LYS A 44 16.01 -0.57 7.59
N VAL A 45 15.15 0.20 6.94
CA VAL A 45 14.22 -0.30 5.92
C VAL A 45 14.98 -0.59 4.63
N LEU A 46 15.90 0.29 4.23
CA LEU A 46 16.77 0.06 3.07
C LEU A 46 17.68 -1.16 3.27
N ALA A 47 18.28 -1.32 4.46
CA ALA A 47 19.06 -2.49 4.83
C ALA A 47 18.21 -3.77 4.92
N TRP A 48 16.91 -3.65 5.23
CA TRP A 48 15.98 -4.76 5.12
C TRP A 48 15.74 -5.11 3.65
N LEU A 49 15.46 -4.12 2.80
CA LEU A 49 15.19 -4.33 1.37
C LEU A 49 16.38 -4.99 0.66
N ALA A 50 17.61 -4.55 0.94
CA ALA A 50 18.83 -5.13 0.39
C ALA A 50 19.00 -6.63 0.71
N ARG A 51 18.46 -7.10 1.84
CA ARG A 51 18.50 -8.53 2.23
C ARG A 51 17.37 -9.36 1.63
N HIS A 52 16.40 -8.74 0.97
CA HIS A 52 15.23 -9.40 0.40
C HIS A 52 15.19 -9.12 -1.11
N PRO A 53 16.04 -9.81 -1.92
CA PRO A 53 16.25 -9.49 -3.34
C PRO A 53 15.00 -9.63 -4.21
N ARG A 54 13.98 -10.33 -3.70
CA ARG A 54 12.70 -10.55 -4.37
C ARG A 54 11.75 -9.36 -4.23
N TRP A 55 12.11 -8.35 -3.43
CA TRP A 55 11.31 -7.15 -3.22
C TRP A 55 11.79 -5.98 -4.08
N THR A 56 10.84 -5.23 -4.61
CA THR A 56 11.12 -3.95 -5.30
C THR A 56 10.14 -2.90 -4.82
N PHE A 57 10.67 -1.77 -4.35
CA PHE A 57 9.87 -0.60 -3.99
C PHE A 57 9.75 0.35 -5.16
N HIS A 58 8.51 0.74 -5.47
CA HIS A 58 8.16 1.75 -6.46
C HIS A 58 7.53 2.92 -5.72
N PHE A 59 8.16 4.09 -5.78
CA PHE A 59 7.64 5.28 -5.13
C PHE A 59 6.75 6.07 -6.09
N THR A 60 5.58 6.50 -5.63
CA THR A 60 4.75 7.43 -6.40
C THR A 60 5.46 8.78 -6.53
N PRO A 61 5.30 9.51 -7.66
CA PRO A 61 5.81 10.87 -7.78
C PRO A 61 5.30 11.80 -6.66
N THR A 62 6.08 12.83 -6.34
CA THR A 62 5.65 13.88 -5.41
C THR A 62 4.35 14.51 -5.92
N SER A 63 3.42 14.78 -5.00
CA SER A 63 2.09 15.34 -5.30
C SER A 63 1.19 14.45 -6.18
N ALA A 64 1.51 13.16 -6.35
CA ALA A 64 0.70 12.20 -7.10
C ALA A 64 0.01 11.16 -6.19
N SER A 65 -0.56 11.60 -5.06
CA SER A 65 -1.28 10.71 -4.12
C SER A 65 -2.46 9.98 -4.76
N TRP A 66 -3.06 10.54 -5.81
CA TRP A 66 -4.12 9.91 -6.60
C TRP A 66 -3.71 8.56 -7.23
N LEU A 67 -2.40 8.32 -7.44
CA LEU A 67 -1.87 7.03 -7.92
C LEU A 67 -1.80 5.97 -6.81
N ASN A 68 -1.88 6.39 -5.53
CA ASN A 68 -1.73 5.50 -4.40
C ASN A 68 -3.06 4.76 -4.11
N ALA A 69 -3.23 3.58 -4.70
CA ALA A 69 -4.47 2.79 -4.57
C ALA A 69 -4.86 2.46 -3.12
N VAL A 70 -3.90 2.42 -2.19
CA VAL A 70 -4.19 2.16 -0.77
C VAL A 70 -4.99 3.31 -0.14
N GLU A 71 -4.83 4.54 -0.60
CA GLU A 71 -5.60 5.70 -0.10
C GLU A 71 -7.08 5.57 -0.49
N ASN A 72 -7.36 5.07 -1.69
CA ASN A 72 -8.72 4.75 -2.12
C ASN A 72 -9.33 3.63 -1.28
N PHE A 73 -8.54 2.62 -0.91
CA PHE A 73 -8.97 1.56 -0.01
C PHE A 73 -9.33 2.10 1.39
N PHE A 74 -8.46 2.91 1.99
CA PHE A 74 -8.74 3.55 3.28
C PHE A 74 -9.92 4.52 3.23
N SER A 75 -10.11 5.23 2.12
CA SER A 75 -11.27 6.10 1.90
C SER A 75 -12.59 5.33 1.83
N LYS A 76 -12.59 4.11 1.26
CA LYS A 76 -13.76 3.22 1.26
C LYS A 76 -14.03 2.67 2.67
N MET A 77 -13.01 2.15 3.34
CA MET A 77 -13.11 1.63 4.71
C MET A 77 -13.63 2.70 5.68
N THR A 78 -13.10 3.92 5.57
CA THR A 78 -13.52 5.06 6.41
C THR A 78 -15.00 5.36 6.25
N ARG A 79 -15.52 5.40 5.01
CA ARG A 79 -16.93 5.69 4.74
C ARG A 79 -17.87 4.56 5.13
N GLN A 80 -17.46 3.31 4.90
CA GLN A 80 -18.34 2.15 5.07
C GLN A 80 -18.36 1.62 6.50
N ARG A 81 -17.21 1.62 7.20
CA ARG A 81 -17.06 1.00 8.52
C ARG A 81 -16.77 2.01 9.62
N ILE A 82 -15.87 2.97 9.41
CA ILE A 82 -15.40 3.86 10.49
C ILE A 82 -16.42 4.95 10.81
N ARG A 83 -16.82 5.78 9.84
CA ARG A 83 -17.72 6.93 10.06
C ARG A 83 -19.15 6.54 10.48
N ARG A 84 -19.54 5.29 10.23
CA ARG A 84 -20.87 4.75 10.59
C ARG A 84 -20.85 3.93 11.88
N GLY A 85 -19.67 3.69 12.45
CA GLY A 85 -19.51 2.90 13.67
C GLY A 85 -19.43 3.78 14.91
N VAL A 86 -19.83 3.21 16.05
CA VAL A 86 -19.57 3.76 17.38
C VAL A 86 -18.60 2.80 18.07
N PHE A 87 -17.45 3.31 18.50
CA PHE A 87 -16.39 2.52 19.12
C PHE A 87 -16.16 3.01 20.54
N ARG A 88 -16.23 2.11 21.53
CA ARG A 88 -16.07 2.46 22.95
C ARG A 88 -14.61 2.31 23.40
N SER A 89 -13.79 1.66 22.58
CA SER A 89 -12.36 1.48 22.82
C SER A 89 -11.55 1.43 21.52
N ILE A 90 -10.22 1.57 21.63
CA ILE A 90 -9.30 1.32 20.51
C ILE A 90 -9.38 -0.15 20.06
N ALA A 91 -9.60 -1.08 20.99
CA ALA A 91 -9.74 -2.49 20.66
C ALA A 91 -10.98 -2.74 19.78
N ASP A 92 -12.11 -2.07 20.06
CA ASP A 92 -13.32 -2.16 19.24
C ASP A 92 -13.06 -1.66 17.82
N LEU A 93 -12.35 -0.53 17.71
CA LEU A 93 -11.96 0.04 16.41
C LEU A 93 -11.05 -0.91 15.63
N GLN A 94 -10.06 -1.51 16.30
CA GLN A 94 -9.16 -2.50 15.68
C GLN A 94 -9.93 -3.74 15.24
N ALA A 95 -10.86 -4.24 16.05
CA ALA A 95 -11.71 -5.37 15.70
C ALA A 95 -12.55 -5.08 14.44
N ALA A 96 -13.14 -3.87 14.35
CA ALA A 96 -13.91 -3.47 13.19
C ALA A 96 -13.06 -3.32 11.91
N ILE A 97 -11.83 -2.80 12.03
CA ILE A 97 -10.87 -2.73 10.91
C ILE A 97 -10.49 -4.15 10.46
N ASN A 98 -10.16 -5.04 11.39
CA ASN A 98 -9.79 -6.42 11.08
C ASN A 98 -10.94 -7.19 10.43
N ALA A 99 -12.18 -7.01 10.91
CA ALA A 99 -13.37 -7.59 10.30
C ALA A 99 -13.57 -7.08 8.86
N TYR A 100 -13.47 -5.77 8.64
CA TYR A 100 -13.56 -5.20 7.29
C TYR A 100 -12.46 -5.74 6.36
N LEU A 101 -11.24 -5.90 6.86
CA LEU A 101 -10.15 -6.51 6.10
C LEU A 101 -10.44 -7.97 5.76
N ALA A 102 -10.98 -8.76 6.70
CA ALA A 102 -11.33 -10.16 6.46
C ALA A 102 -12.42 -10.28 5.39
N GLU A 103 -13.50 -9.51 5.51
CA GLU A 103 -14.59 -9.45 4.53
C GLU A 103 -14.08 -9.05 3.14
N HIS A 104 -13.22 -8.02 3.07
CA HIS A 104 -12.65 -7.58 1.79
C HIS A 104 -11.74 -8.64 1.15
N ASN A 105 -10.93 -9.34 1.95
CA ASN A 105 -10.04 -10.39 1.45
C ASN A 105 -10.78 -11.69 1.09
N ALA A 106 -12.01 -11.91 1.60
CA ALA A 106 -12.83 -13.07 1.23
C ALA A 106 -13.38 -12.96 -0.20
N SER A 107 -13.61 -11.73 -0.69
CA SER A 107 -14.02 -11.46 -2.07
C SER A 107 -13.21 -10.29 -2.64
N PRO A 108 -11.90 -10.47 -2.87
CA PRO A 108 -11.04 -9.39 -3.32
C PRO A 108 -11.47 -8.94 -4.72
N LYS A 109 -11.48 -7.63 -4.95
CA LYS A 109 -11.64 -7.04 -6.29
C LYS A 109 -10.31 -6.47 -6.71
N PRO A 110 -9.49 -7.23 -7.48
CA PRO A 110 -8.18 -6.75 -7.92
C PRO A 110 -8.32 -5.45 -8.70
N PHE A 111 -7.34 -4.56 -8.52
CA PHE A 111 -7.22 -3.41 -9.41
C PHE A 111 -6.72 -3.90 -10.77
N VAL A 112 -7.49 -3.63 -11.83
CA VAL A 112 -7.14 -4.01 -13.20
C VAL A 112 -6.71 -2.77 -13.96
N TRP A 113 -5.45 -2.73 -14.38
CA TRP A 113 -4.95 -1.72 -15.30
C TRP A 113 -5.56 -1.95 -16.68
N THR A 114 -6.34 -0.99 -17.18
CA THR A 114 -7.03 -1.12 -18.47
C THR A 114 -6.18 -0.66 -19.66
N LYS A 115 -5.09 0.07 -19.40
CA LYS A 115 -4.13 0.51 -20.41
C LYS A 115 -2.80 -0.18 -20.17
N SER A 116 -2.22 -0.73 -21.23
CA SER A 116 -0.89 -1.33 -21.20
C SER A 116 0.19 -0.25 -21.07
N ALA A 117 1.35 -0.62 -20.51
CA ALA A 117 2.46 0.31 -20.38
C ALA A 117 2.90 0.92 -21.73
N PRO A 118 3.03 0.15 -22.84
CA PRO A 118 3.34 0.74 -24.15
C PRO A 118 2.32 1.77 -24.63
N ALA A 119 1.02 1.52 -24.38
CA ALA A 119 -0.03 2.46 -24.77
C ALA A 119 0.03 3.77 -23.96
N ILE A 120 0.43 3.70 -22.69
CA ILE A 120 0.63 4.88 -21.83
C ILE A 120 1.86 5.66 -22.31
N LEU A 121 2.99 4.99 -22.52
CA LEU A 121 4.24 5.62 -22.98
C LEU A 121 4.07 6.31 -24.34
N ALA A 122 3.49 5.60 -25.33
CA ALA A 122 3.21 6.18 -26.64
C ALA A 122 2.23 7.38 -26.57
N LYS A 123 1.39 7.48 -25.54
CA LYS A 123 0.56 8.67 -25.32
C LYS A 123 1.39 9.83 -24.77
N LEU A 124 2.28 9.56 -23.81
CA LEU A 124 3.17 10.57 -23.24
C LEU A 124 4.13 11.16 -24.27
N ASP A 125 4.67 10.33 -25.18
CA ASP A 125 5.56 10.79 -26.26
C ASP A 125 4.87 11.76 -27.24
N ARG A 126 3.53 11.70 -27.33
CA ARG A 126 2.71 12.60 -28.16
C ARG A 126 2.24 13.83 -27.40
N CYS A 127 2.44 13.90 -26.09
CA CYS A 127 2.16 15.11 -25.34
C CYS A 127 3.28 16.13 -25.61
N PRO A 128 2.96 17.34 -26.07
CA PRO A 128 3.97 18.38 -26.18
C PRO A 128 4.60 18.61 -24.80
N VAL A 129 5.93 18.79 -24.78
CA VAL A 129 6.66 19.06 -23.54
C VAL A 129 6.00 20.26 -22.86
N SER A 130 5.61 20.10 -21.60
CA SER A 130 5.06 21.21 -20.82
C SER A 130 6.08 22.33 -20.83
N SER A 131 5.67 23.51 -21.29
CA SER A 131 6.44 24.74 -21.14
C SER A 131 6.62 24.97 -19.64
N VAL A 132 7.78 24.59 -19.11
CA VAL A 132 8.27 25.04 -17.80
C VAL A 132 9.28 26.14 -18.06
#